data_AF-L8IWA6-F1
#
_entry.id   AF-L8IWA6-F1
#
_cell.length_a   1.000
_cell.length_b   1.000
_cell.length_c   1.000
_cell.angle_alpha   90.00
_cell.angle_beta   90.00
_cell.angle_gamma   90.00
#
_symmetry.space_group_name_H-M   'P 1'
#
loop_
_entity.id
_entity.type
_entity.pdbx_description
1 polymer ?
#
loop_
_entity_poly.entity_id
_entity_poly.type
_entity_poly.pdbx_seq_one_letter_code
_entity_poly.pdbx_strand_id
1 'polypeptide(L)'
;MPKGHCVGEAPELPLEAEDKVEGYKKTKQAVLLLKKLKARNDIRKVYASQRMRAGRGKMRNPRRVQCRGPSLICNEDSGIIRAFRNIPGINGSKLHILKLAPDGHVGRFCVRT
;
A
#
# COMPACT_ATOMS: atom_id res chain seq x y z
N MET A 1 5.06 -1.78 16.66
CA MET A 1 5.54 -2.35 15.37
C MET A 1 6.58 -1.42 14.74
N PRO A 2 7.74 -1.94 14.32
CA PRO A 2 8.96 -1.15 14.10
C PRO A 2 8.91 -0.15 12.92
N LYS A 3 8.00 -0.31 11.95
CA LYS A 3 7.89 0.58 10.77
C LYS A 3 6.76 1.61 10.84
N GLY A 4 6.03 1.65 11.96
CA GLY A 4 4.96 2.63 12.18
C GLY A 4 3.68 2.38 11.37
N HIS A 5 3.46 1.17 10.85
CA HIS A 5 2.16 0.82 10.25
C HIS A 5 1.07 0.71 11.33
N CYS A 6 -0.14 1.13 10.98
CA CYS A 6 -1.30 1.08 11.88
C CYS A 6 -2.05 -0.26 11.70
N VAL A 7 -1.49 -1.34 12.25
CA VAL A 7 -1.93 -2.74 12.03
C VAL A 7 -2.62 -3.38 13.23
N GLY A 8 -2.88 -2.63 14.31
CA GLY A 8 -3.38 -3.19 15.58
C GLY A 8 -4.74 -3.89 15.52
N GLU A 9 -5.51 -3.69 14.45
CA GLU A 9 -6.81 -4.31 14.24
C GLU A 9 -6.79 -5.44 13.19
N ALA A 10 -5.66 -5.68 12.53
CA ALA A 10 -5.56 -6.76 11.54
C ALA A 10 -5.49 -8.12 12.26
N PRO A 11 -6.24 -9.13 11.79
CA PRO A 11 -6.28 -10.44 12.43
C PRO A 11 -4.92 -11.15 12.38
N GLU A 12 -4.22 -11.08 11.24
CA GLU A 12 -2.98 -11.82 10.99
C GLU A 12 -2.01 -11.02 10.09
N LEU A 13 -0.73 -11.40 10.14
CA LEU A 13 0.38 -10.82 9.39
C LEU A 13 1.22 -11.96 8.80
N PRO A 14 1.37 -12.08 7.47
CA PRO A 14 0.77 -11.26 6.41
C PRO A 14 -0.75 -11.48 6.29
N LEU A 15 -1.47 -10.48 5.76
CA LEU A 15 -2.88 -10.66 5.42
C LEU A 15 -3.00 -11.50 4.15
N GLU A 16 -3.70 -12.61 4.26
CA GLU A 16 -4.09 -13.44 3.11
C GLU A 16 -5.48 -13.03 2.62
N ALA A 17 -5.60 -12.90 1.31
CA ALA A 17 -6.85 -12.60 0.62
C ALA A 17 -7.12 -13.71 -0.41
N GLU A 18 -8.40 -13.99 -0.70
CA GLU A 18 -8.77 -15.01 -1.68
C GLU A 18 -8.26 -14.66 -3.10
N ASP A 19 -7.84 -15.67 -3.88
CA ASP A 19 -7.34 -15.51 -5.27
C ASP A 19 -8.33 -14.75 -6.18
N LYS A 20 -9.64 -14.81 -5.87
CA LYS A 20 -10.70 -14.07 -6.58
C LYS A 20 -10.48 -12.57 -6.62
N VAL A 21 -9.67 -12.04 -5.70
CA VAL A 21 -9.31 -10.62 -5.58
C VAL A 21 -8.42 -10.16 -6.73
N GLU A 22 -7.64 -11.06 -7.34
CA GLU A 22 -6.79 -10.74 -8.49
C GLU A 22 -7.61 -10.20 -9.68
N GLY A 23 -8.84 -10.69 -9.85
CA GLY A 23 -9.76 -10.28 -10.91
C GLY A 23 -10.40 -8.89 -10.74
N TYR A 24 -10.11 -8.16 -9.66
CA TYR A 24 -10.68 -6.82 -9.46
C TYR A 24 -10.14 -5.79 -10.46
N LYS A 25 -11.07 -5.17 -11.20
CA LYS A 25 -10.77 -4.14 -12.20
C LYS A 25 -11.04 -2.72 -11.70
N LYS A 26 -11.92 -2.55 -10.71
CA LYS A 26 -12.37 -1.24 -10.22
C LYS A 26 -11.75 -0.90 -8.87
N THR A 27 -11.28 0.33 -8.72
CA THR A 27 -10.73 0.88 -7.46
C THR A 27 -11.73 0.81 -6.30
N LYS A 28 -13.04 0.96 -6.59
CA LYS A 28 -14.10 0.85 -5.57
C LYS A 28 -14.11 -0.53 -4.89
N GLN A 29 -13.86 -1.61 -5.64
CA GLN A 29 -13.79 -2.96 -5.10
C GLN A 29 -12.56 -3.13 -4.21
N ALA A 30 -11.41 -2.64 -4.66
CA ALA A 30 -10.17 -2.64 -3.88
C ALA A 30 -10.32 -1.90 -2.54
N VAL A 31 -10.96 -0.72 -2.55
CA VAL A 31 -11.23 0.04 -1.32
C VAL A 31 -12.17 -0.71 -0.38
N LEU A 32 -13.17 -1.41 -0.90
CA LEU A 32 -14.08 -2.23 -0.07
C LEU A 32 -13.35 -3.40 0.59
N LEU A 33 -12.45 -4.07 -0.14
CA LEU A 33 -11.64 -5.15 0.41
C LEU A 33 -10.73 -4.65 1.55
N LEU A 34 -10.05 -3.52 1.36
CA LEU A 34 -9.18 -2.93 2.39
C LEU A 34 -9.95 -2.51 3.65
N LYS A 35 -11.25 -2.21 3.53
CA LYS A 35 -12.13 -1.99 4.69
C LYS A 35 -12.44 -3.30 5.42
N LYS A 36 -12.77 -4.37 4.68
CA LYS A 36 -13.05 -5.69 5.26
C LYS A 36 -11.85 -6.26 6.00
N LEU A 37 -10.66 -6.11 5.41
CA LEU A 37 -9.39 -6.56 6.00
C LEU A 37 -8.84 -5.63 7.10
N LYS A 38 -9.61 -4.60 7.50
CA LYS A 38 -9.22 -3.59 8.51
C LYS A 38 -7.89 -2.85 8.22
N ALA A 39 -7.37 -2.96 7.00
CA ALA A 39 -6.18 -2.25 6.50
C ALA A 39 -6.42 -0.75 6.21
N ARG A 40 -7.66 -0.28 6.37
CA ARG A 40 -8.07 1.11 6.07
C ARG A 40 -7.35 2.15 6.93
N ASN A 41 -6.99 1.81 8.17
CA ASN A 41 -6.34 2.74 9.09
C ASN A 41 -4.93 3.14 8.60
N ASP A 42 -4.17 2.18 8.06
CA ASP A 42 -2.86 2.45 7.47
C ASP A 42 -2.96 3.38 6.25
N ILE A 43 -3.98 3.17 5.41
CA ILE A 43 -4.25 4.03 4.26
C ILE A 43 -4.64 5.44 4.70
N ARG A 44 -5.49 5.57 5.73
CA ARG A 44 -5.90 6.87 6.27
C ARG A 44 -4.68 7.65 6.79
N LYS A 45 -3.73 6.97 7.42
CA LYS A 45 -2.44 7.57 7.81
C LYS A 45 -1.66 8.07 6.60
N VAL A 46 -1.60 7.30 5.51
CA VAL A 46 -0.94 7.77 4.28
C VAL A 46 -1.62 9.02 3.72
N TYR A 47 -2.96 9.05 3.66
CA TYR A 47 -3.69 10.24 3.22
C TYR A 47 -3.35 11.48 4.07
N ALA A 48 -3.33 11.33 5.39
CA ALA A 48 -2.98 12.43 6.31
C ALA A 48 -1.51 12.88 6.17
N SER A 49 -0.61 11.99 5.73
CA SER A 49 0.82 12.29 5.60
C SER A 49 1.19 13.09 4.35
N GLN A 50 0.26 13.29 3.41
CA GLN A 50 0.55 13.99 2.17
C GLN A 50 0.85 15.46 2.45
N ARG A 51 2.10 15.86 2.19
CA ARG A 51 2.55 17.23 2.41
C ARG A 51 3.49 17.70 1.31
N MET A 52 3.67 19.02 1.20
CA MET A 52 4.67 19.60 0.30
C MET A 52 6.07 19.27 0.81
N ARG A 53 6.97 18.92 -0.11
CA ARG A 53 8.37 18.68 0.19
C ARG A 53 9.03 20.00 0.62
N ALA A 54 9.75 19.95 1.74
CA ALA A 54 10.49 21.10 2.24
C ALA A 54 11.70 21.43 1.34
N GLY A 55 12.13 22.70 1.35
CA GLY A 55 13.33 23.16 0.64
C GLY A 55 13.16 23.32 -0.87
N ARG A 56 14.29 23.53 -1.57
CA ARG A 56 14.34 23.76 -3.03
C ARG A 56 14.01 22.51 -3.86
N GLY A 57 14.08 21.32 -3.26
CA GLY A 57 13.74 20.06 -3.93
C GLY A 57 12.31 20.02 -4.47
N LYS A 58 11.39 20.83 -3.95
CA LYS A 58 10.02 20.99 -4.48
C LYS A 58 10.01 21.48 -5.94
N MET A 59 11.01 22.25 -6.37
CA MET A 59 11.10 22.74 -7.74
C MET A 59 11.50 21.64 -8.74
N ARG A 60 12.13 20.56 -8.28
CA ARG A 60 12.76 19.55 -9.15
C ARG A 60 11.90 18.30 -9.40
N ASN A 61 10.67 18.26 -8.90
CA ASN A 61 9.75 17.10 -8.94
C ASN A 61 10.32 15.84 -8.22
N PRO A 62 9.59 15.17 -7.29
CA PRO A 62 8.22 15.41 -6.81
C PRO A 62 8.08 16.56 -5.81
N ARG A 63 7.00 17.34 -5.99
CA ARG A 63 6.59 18.45 -5.10
C ARG A 63 6.01 17.98 -3.78
N ARG A 64 5.35 16.82 -3.77
CA ARG A 64 4.69 16.23 -2.60
C ARG A 64 5.42 14.98 -2.14
N VAL A 65 5.38 14.74 -0.83
CA VAL A 65 5.88 13.52 -0.19
C VAL A 65 4.76 12.93 0.66
N GLN A 66 4.76 11.60 0.76
CA GLN A 66 3.79 10.83 1.53
C GLN A 66 4.48 9.60 2.13
N CYS A 67 3.94 9.09 3.22
CA CYS A 67 4.38 7.83 3.79
C CYS A 67 4.09 6.66 2.84
N ARG A 68 4.86 5.58 2.98
CA ARG A 68 4.61 4.33 2.26
C ARG A 68 3.55 3.53 3.03
N GLY A 69 2.51 3.12 2.34
CA GLY A 69 1.44 2.29 2.89
C GLY A 69 1.67 0.80 2.63
N PRO A 70 0.59 0.00 2.58
CA PRO A 70 0.66 -1.45 2.36
C PRO A 70 1.33 -1.80 1.03
N SER A 71 2.04 -2.93 1.00
CA SER A 71 2.48 -3.54 -0.25
C SER A 71 1.51 -4.64 -0.65
N LEU A 72 1.08 -4.65 -1.91
CA LEU A 72 0.28 -5.72 -2.47
C LEU A 72 1.21 -6.70 -3.21
N ILE A 73 1.11 -7.99 -2.88
CA ILE A 73 1.86 -9.08 -3.51
C ILE A 73 0.83 -9.97 -4.21
N CYS A 74 0.96 -10.07 -5.53
CA CYS A 74 0.13 -10.90 -6.39
C CYS A 74 1.03 -11.84 -7.19
N ASN A 75 0.51 -13.01 -7.56
CA ASN A 75 1.22 -13.92 -8.44
C ASN A 75 0.98 -13.54 -9.91
N GLU A 76 -0.30 -13.32 -10.27
CA GLU A 76 -0.69 -12.96 -11.63
C GLU A 76 -1.42 -11.62 -11.72
N ASP A 77 -1.11 -10.86 -12.78
CA ASP A 77 -1.68 -9.54 -13.01
C ASP A 77 -2.98 -9.63 -13.83
N SER A 78 -4.07 -10.10 -13.24
CA SER A 78 -5.40 -10.22 -13.92
C SER A 78 -6.25 -8.94 -13.88
N GLY A 79 -5.67 -7.82 -13.45
CA GLY A 79 -6.32 -6.50 -13.38
C GLY A 79 -6.08 -5.77 -12.05
N ILE A 80 -5.61 -6.50 -11.05
CA ILE A 80 -5.42 -6.01 -9.69
C ILE A 80 -4.49 -4.80 -9.58
N ILE A 81 -3.35 -4.78 -10.30
CA ILE A 81 -2.46 -3.62 -10.29
C ILE A 81 -3.19 -2.35 -10.69
N ARG A 82 -4.08 -2.41 -11.70
CA ARG A 82 -4.85 -1.25 -12.16
C ARG A 82 -5.87 -0.81 -11.12
N ALA A 83 -6.50 -1.75 -10.41
CA ALA A 83 -7.46 -1.44 -9.35
C ALA A 83 -6.82 -0.78 -8.12
N PHE A 84 -5.59 -1.16 -7.76
CA PHE A 84 -4.91 -0.61 -6.57
C PHE A 84 -4.00 0.59 -6.87
N ARG A 85 -3.61 0.83 -8.13
CA ARG A 85 -2.65 1.90 -8.51
C ARG A 85 -3.03 3.31 -8.05
N ASN A 86 -4.32 3.64 -8.01
CA ASN A 86 -4.78 4.98 -7.68
C ASN A 86 -4.92 5.22 -6.15
N ILE A 87 -4.70 4.20 -5.33
CA ILE A 87 -4.79 4.33 -3.87
C ILE A 87 -3.42 4.77 -3.35
N PRO A 88 -3.34 5.89 -2.60
CA PRO A 88 -2.06 6.43 -2.17
C PRO A 88 -1.36 5.49 -1.18
N GLY A 89 -0.04 5.36 -1.34
CA GLY A 89 0.80 4.53 -0.49
C GLY A 89 0.78 3.04 -0.80
N ILE A 90 -0.18 2.58 -1.60
CA ILE A 90 -0.22 1.19 -2.06
C ILE A 90 0.67 1.05 -3.29
N ASN A 91 1.58 0.08 -3.23
CA ASN A 91 2.37 -0.33 -4.39
C ASN A 91 1.89 -1.73 -4.79
N GLY A 92 1.39 -1.88 -6.02
CA GLY A 92 1.13 -3.18 -6.62
C GLY A 92 2.30 -3.57 -7.51
N SER A 93 2.89 -4.75 -7.28
CA SER A 93 3.88 -5.32 -8.20
C SER A 93 4.45 -6.65 -7.71
N LYS A 94 5.00 -7.37 -8.69
CA LYS A 94 6.08 -8.35 -8.56
C LYS A 94 7.10 -7.96 -7.48
N LEU A 95 7.58 -8.97 -6.75
CA LEU A 95 8.48 -8.84 -5.61
C LEU A 95 9.74 -8.05 -5.98
N HIS A 96 9.97 -6.93 -5.29
CA HIS A 96 11.16 -6.10 -5.46
C HIS A 96 11.62 -5.58 -4.10
N ILE A 97 12.93 -5.62 -3.84
CA ILE A 97 13.52 -5.32 -2.54
C ILE A 97 13.18 -3.88 -2.10
N LEU A 98 13.34 -2.89 -2.98
CA LEU A 98 12.98 -1.49 -2.70
C LEU A 98 11.51 -1.28 -2.28
N LYS A 99 10.61 -2.21 -2.66
CA LYS A 99 9.20 -2.13 -2.31
C LYS A 99 8.89 -2.85 -1.01
N LEU A 100 9.58 -3.95 -0.70
CA LEU A 100 9.45 -4.66 0.58
C LEU A 100 10.15 -3.91 1.72
N ALA A 101 11.34 -3.40 1.47
CA ALA A 101 12.16 -2.67 2.42
C ALA A 101 12.56 -1.29 1.87
N PRO A 102 11.61 -0.34 1.73
CA PRO A 102 11.95 1.05 1.46
C PRO A 102 12.90 1.56 2.54
N ASP A 103 13.94 2.27 2.10
CA ASP A 103 15.01 2.85 2.92
C ASP A 103 15.78 1.83 3.79
N GLY A 104 15.77 0.54 3.40
CA GLY A 104 16.48 -0.53 4.12
C GLY A 104 15.78 -1.01 5.40
N HIS A 105 14.62 -0.45 5.75
CA HIS A 105 13.85 -0.89 6.91
C HIS A 105 13.06 -2.17 6.59
N VAL A 106 13.19 -3.21 7.40
CA VAL A 106 12.41 -4.45 7.28
C VAL A 106 10.99 -4.29 7.82
N GLY A 107 10.07 -5.18 7.42
CA GLY A 107 8.72 -5.25 7.99
C GLY A 107 7.74 -4.20 7.44
N ARG A 108 7.62 -4.10 6.10
CA ARG A 108 6.49 -3.38 5.49
C ARG A 108 5.23 -4.23 5.60
N PHE A 109 4.09 -3.59 5.82
CA PHE A 109 2.81 -4.30 5.86
C PHE A 109 2.46 -4.86 4.47
N CYS A 110 2.28 -6.17 4.38
CA CYS A 110 2.03 -6.88 3.13
C CYS A 110 0.62 -7.51 3.12
N VAL A 111 -0.08 -7.31 2.01
CA VAL A 111 -1.31 -8.02 1.67
C VAL A 111 -0.96 -8.96 0.52
N ARG A 112 -1.11 -10.26 0.75
CA ARG A 112 -0.91 -11.30 -0.25
C ARG A 112 -2.29 -11.73 -0.76
N THR A 113 -2.45 -11.69 -2.08
CA THR A 113 -3.56 -12.32 -2.78
C THR A 113 -3.13 -13.65 -3.35
#